data_AF-A0A8D3X065-F1
#
_entry.id   AF-A0A8D3X065-F1
#
_cell.length_a   1.000
_cell.length_b   1.000
_cell.length_c   1.000
_cell.angle_alpha   90.00
_cell.angle_beta   90.00
_cell.angle_gamma   90.00
#
_symmetry.space_group_name_H-M   'P 1'
#
loop_
_entity.id
_entity.type
_entity.pdbx_description
1 polymer ?
#
loop_
_entity_poly.entity_id
_entity_poly.type
_entity_poly.pdbx_seq_one_letter_code
_entity_poly.pdbx_strand_id
1 'polypeptide(L)' 'MYGRGGYGWKFTNPDGSVFYHGGGGVHKGSYYGFSNGKTKKVKVYKKEDGYVPTIDDKGTTIQID' A
#
# COMPACT_ATOMS: atom_id res chain seq x y z
N MET A 1 13.81 -2.69 -2.89
CA MET A 1 12.96 -1.82 -3.73
C MET A 1 11.60 -2.49 -3.89
N TYR A 2 10.52 -1.74 -3.72
CA TYR A 2 9.14 -2.24 -3.81
C TYR A 2 8.30 -1.37 -4.76
N GLY A 3 7.39 -2.00 -5.50
CA GLY A 3 6.63 -1.35 -6.58
C GLY A 3 7.41 -1.27 -7.90
N ARG A 4 6.69 -1.06 -9.01
CA ARG A 4 7.27 -1.03 -10.37
C ARG A 4 8.33 0.06 -10.55
N GLY A 5 8.18 1.19 -9.86
CA GLY A 5 9.15 2.30 -9.88
C GLY A 5 10.30 2.16 -8.88
N GLY A 6 10.29 1.14 -8.02
CA GLY A 6 11.31 0.93 -6.99
C GLY A 6 11.31 1.93 -5.82
N TYR A 7 10.45 2.94 -5.85
CA TYR A 7 10.29 3.97 -4.84
C TYR A 7 9.55 3.44 -3.59
N GLY A 8 10.08 2.44 -2.91
CA GLY A 8 9.42 1.87 -1.75
C GLY A 8 10.18 0.73 -1.09
N TRP A 9 9.66 0.28 0.05
CA TRP A 9 10.22 -0.81 0.82
C TRP A 9 9.12 -1.79 1.26
N LYS A 10 9.53 -3.03 1.51
CA LYS A 10 8.65 -4.09 2.02
C LYS A 10 9.46 -5.01 2.92
N PHE A 11 8.96 -5.23 4.13
CA PHE A 11 9.45 -6.26 5.04
C PHE A 11 8.44 -7.40 5.08
N THR A 12 8.91 -8.63 4.99
CA THR A 12 8.07 -9.83 4.95
C THR A 12 8.54 -10.81 6.01
N ASN A 13 7.60 -11.42 6.71
CA ASN A 13 7.81 -12.57 7.57
C ASN A 13 6.78 -13.66 7.21
N PRO A 14 6.85 -14.87 7.80
CA PRO A 14 5.90 -15.94 7.49
C PRO A 14 4.43 -15.57 7.74
N ASP A 15 4.17 -14.70 8.72
CA ASP A 15 2.81 -14.33 9.09
C ASP A 15 2.24 -13.19 8.23
N GLY A 16 3.08 -12.42 7.53
CA GLY A 16 2.62 -11.30 6.74
C GLY A 16 3.72 -10.35 6.26
N SER A 17 3.30 -9.12 5.94
CA SER A 17 4.23 -8.09 5.49
C SER A 17 3.76 -6.69 5.87
N VAL A 18 4.72 -5.80 6.05
CA VAL A 18 4.51 -4.34 6.15
C VAL A 18 5.30 -3.70 5.03
N PHE A 19 4.72 -2.70 4.37
CA PHE A 19 5.32 -2.08 3.20
C PHE A 19 4.93 -0.62 3.04
N TYR A 20 5.77 0.09 2.31
CA TYR A 20 5.55 1.45 1.84
C TYR A 20 5.70 1.50 0.32
N HIS A 21 4.74 2.14 -0.34
CA HIS A 21 4.77 2.43 -1.76
C HIS A 21 4.87 3.95 -1.93
N GLY A 22 5.98 4.45 -2.46
CA GLY A 22 6.29 5.88 -2.59
C GLY A 22 5.69 6.57 -3.81
N GLY A 23 4.73 5.94 -4.48
CA GLY A 23 3.98 6.53 -5.58
C GLY A 23 4.36 6.02 -6.97
N GLY A 24 3.63 6.51 -7.96
CA GLY A 24 3.66 6.08 -9.36
C GLY A 24 2.66 4.97 -9.70
N GLY A 25 2.67 4.57 -10.97
CA GLY A 25 1.79 3.52 -11.50
C GLY A 25 0.31 3.88 -11.40
N VAL A 26 -0.55 2.86 -11.31
CA VAL A 26 -2.01 3.01 -11.29
C VAL A 26 -2.51 3.79 -10.06
N HIS A 27 -1.78 3.73 -8.96
CA HIS A 27 -2.16 4.38 -7.71
C HIS A 27 -1.71 5.84 -7.61
N LYS A 28 -0.82 6.31 -8.50
CA LYS A 28 -0.23 7.67 -8.55
C LYS A 28 0.53 8.10 -7.30
N GLY A 29 -0.11 8.09 -6.14
CA GLY A 29 0.42 8.56 -4.88
C GLY A 29 0.95 7.50 -3.94
N SER A 30 1.46 7.97 -2.80
CA SER A 30 2.11 7.13 -1.80
C SER A 30 1.12 6.54 -0.79
N TYR A 31 1.48 5.40 -0.19
CA TYR A 31 0.69 4.77 0.86
C TYR A 31 1.53 3.77 1.67
N TYR A 32 1.12 3.55 2.91
CA TYR A 32 1.59 2.45 3.76
C TYR A 32 0.62 1.28 3.66
N GLY A 33 1.10 0.07 3.92
CA GLY A 33 0.22 -1.08 3.98
C GLY A 33 0.76 -2.21 4.82
N PHE A 34 -0.17 -3.05 5.25
CA PHE A 34 0.14 -4.31 5.88
C PHE A 34 -0.77 -5.41 5.31
N SER A 35 -0.29 -6.64 5.33
CA SER A 35 -1.09 -7.78 4.90
C SER A 35 -0.69 -9.03 5.65
N ASN A 36 -1.67 -9.80 6.11
CA ASN A 36 -1.48 -11.16 6.57
C ASN A 36 -2.62 -12.06 6.05
N GLY A 37 -2.49 -13.38 6.22
CA GLY A 37 -3.48 -14.34 5.74
C GLY A 37 -4.88 -14.15 6.35
N LYS A 38 -4.97 -13.63 7.58
CA LYS A 38 -6.20 -13.47 8.37
C LYS A 38 -6.95 -12.16 8.05
N THR A 39 -6.26 -11.03 8.12
CA THR A 39 -6.81 -9.67 7.98
C THR A 39 -6.82 -9.16 6.55
N LYS A 40 -6.32 -9.94 5.59
CA LYS A 40 -6.12 -9.53 4.19
C LYS A 40 -5.24 -8.26 4.12
N LYS A 41 -5.22 -7.60 2.96
CA LYS A 41 -4.40 -6.41 2.71
C LYS A 41 -5.13 -5.17 3.23
N VAL A 42 -4.42 -4.31 3.93
CA VAL A 42 -4.87 -2.97 4.32
C VAL A 42 -3.89 -1.95 3.76
N LYS A 43 -4.42 -0.87 3.21
CA LYS A 43 -3.66 0.29 2.74
C LYS A 43 -4.11 1.53 3.48
N VAL A 44 -3.16 2.32 3.95
CA VAL A 44 -3.37 3.57 4.67
C VAL A 44 -2.67 4.68 3.90
N TYR A 45 -3.40 5.75 3.59
CA TYR A 45 -2.90 6.85 2.77
C TYR A 45 -3.46 8.18 3.24
N LYS A 46 -2.76 9.27 2.93
CA LYS A 46 -3.28 10.63 3.10
C LYS A 46 -3.83 11.16 1.79
N LYS A 47 -4.83 12.04 1.85
CA LYS A 47 -5.39 12.68 0.65
C LYS A 47 -4.32 13.46 -0.13
N GLU A 48 -3.44 14.16 0.58
CA GLU A 48 -2.36 14.97 0.01
C GLU A 48 -1.29 14.14 -0.72
N ASP A 49 -1.14 12.85 -0.37
CA ASP A 49 -0.20 11.95 -1.02
C ASP A 49 -0.61 11.58 -2.45
N GLY A 50 -1.82 11.95 -2.87
CA GLY A 50 -2.32 11.74 -4.23
C GLY A 50 -2.63 10.27 -4.56
N TYR A 51 -2.80 9.42 -3.54
CA TYR A 51 -3.14 8.02 -3.72
C TYR A 51 -4.53 7.88 -4.36
N VAL A 52 -4.62 7.07 -5.41
CA VAL A 52 -5.86 6.72 -6.08
C VAL A 52 -6.20 5.27 -5.76
N PRO A 53 -7.22 5.01 -4.92
CA PRO A 53 -7.73 3.66 -4.71
C PRO A 53 -8.29 3.10 -6.01
N THR A 54 -8.11 1.79 -6.22
CA THR A 54 -8.59 1.10 -7.41
C THR A 54 -9.42 -0.12 -7.01
N ILE A 55 -10.30 -0.59 -7.90
CA ILE A 55 -11.10 -1.79 -7.67
C ILE A 55 -10.24 -3.06 -7.44
N ASP A 56 -8.99 -3.05 -7.94
CA ASP A 56 -8.04 -4.15 -7.81
C ASP A 56 -7.29 -4.18 -6.47
N ASP A 57 -7.55 -3.23 -5.56
CA ASP A 57 -6.87 -3.18 -4.26
C ASP A 57 -7.13 -4.43 -3.40
N LYS A 58 -8.26 -5.11 -3.63
CA LYS A 58 -8.65 -6.40 -3.02
C LYS A 58 -8.32 -6.43 -1.51
N GLY A 59 -8.66 -5.33 -0.82
CA GLY A 59 -8.28 -5.06 0.56
C GLY A 59 -9.00 -3.84 1.11
N THR A 60 -8.78 -3.54 2.39
CA THR A 60 -9.34 -2.34 3.02
C THR A 60 -8.45 -1.14 2.74
N THR A 61 -9.06 -0.04 2.32
CA THR A 61 -8.35 1.23 2.10
C THR A 61 -8.84 2.23 3.14
N ILE A 62 -7.91 2.80 3.89
CA ILE A 62 -8.20 3.76 4.95
C ILE A 62 -7.52 5.07 4.55
N GLN A 63 -8.33 6.09 4.28
CA GLN A 63 -7.80 7.45 4.22
C GLN A 63 -7.65 7.95 5.65
N ILE A 64 -6.46 8.40 6.01
CA ILE A 64 -6.21 9.19 7.22
C ILE A 64 -5.95 10.61 6.75
N ASP A 65 -6.47 11.57 7.51
CA ASP A 65 -6.44 13.00 7.20
C ASP A 65 -7.43 13.44 6.09
#